data_AF-A0A0F9C4X2-F1
#
_entry.id   AF-A0A0F9C4X2-F1
#
_cell.length_a   1.000
_cell.length_b   1.000
_cell.length_c   1.000
_cell.angle_alpha   90.00
_cell.angle_beta   90.00
_cell.angle_gamma   90.00
#
_symmetry.space_group_name_H-M   'P 1'
#
loop_
_entity.id
_entity.type
_entity.pdbx_description
1 polymer ?
#
loop_
_entity_poly.entity_id
_entity_poly.type
_entity_poly.pdbx_seq_one_letter_code
_entity_poly.pdbx_strand_id
1 'polypeptide(L)'
;MDNEEYIEIKNAAIIEPDSSLKKINIKLNRLFIKEYPGGKSHTILFNFYTENKIEKIDRKEKVHFNQIYQIQNEGSAPIDGVQIFNNLNLDQMGLIFKFTSINVKDEKDQTFLKTLNSNTIKMGIGLLSIIQPAISIIAEFVINIGRAILNNRNKNRRVQEYEFGLYLDNSSDTYKLSKGSYVIVQVPEGTIWDWGQWIYVPHLRRILRKSEYSSKKEVIPFNYFVLGVD
;
A
#
# COMPACT_ATOMS: atom_id res chain seq x y z
N MET A 1 -18.02 -32.94 -0.76
CA MET A 1 -18.22 -31.62 -0.15
C MET A 1 -16.83 -31.05 0.03
N ASP A 2 -16.40 -30.21 -0.92
CA ASP A 2 -15.10 -29.59 -0.83
C ASP A 2 -15.10 -28.67 0.38
N ASN A 3 -14.19 -28.92 1.33
CA ASN A 3 -13.81 -27.95 2.35
C ASN A 3 -13.15 -26.79 1.60
N GLU A 4 -13.94 -25.89 1.02
CA GLU A 4 -13.38 -24.67 0.44
C GLU A 4 -12.78 -23.85 1.60
N GLU A 5 -11.45 -23.91 1.70
CA GLU A 5 -10.68 -23.29 2.78
C GLU A 5 -10.67 -21.77 2.57
N TYR A 6 -11.31 -21.05 3.48
CA TYR A 6 -11.18 -19.60 3.58
C TYR A 6 -10.39 -19.24 4.84
N ILE A 7 -9.79 -18.06 4.82
CA ILE A 7 -9.05 -17.49 5.94
C ILE A 7 -9.88 -16.34 6.51
N GLU A 8 -10.14 -16.38 7.81
CA GLU A 8 -10.81 -15.27 8.48
C GLU A 8 -9.92 -14.03 8.55
N ILE A 9 -10.50 -12.88 8.22
CA ILE A 9 -9.81 -11.60 8.38
C ILE A 9 -10.05 -11.10 9.81
N LYS A 10 -8.98 -10.71 10.48
CA LYS A 10 -9.03 -10.17 11.85
C LYS A 10 -8.69 -8.69 11.84
N ASN A 11 -9.25 -7.95 12.80
CA ASN A 11 -8.80 -6.59 13.04
C ASN A 11 -7.35 -6.63 13.55
N ALA A 12 -6.46 -5.82 12.96
CA ALA A 12 -5.06 -5.77 13.34
C ALA A 12 -4.83 -5.28 14.78
N ALA A 13 -5.82 -4.66 15.43
CA ALA A 13 -5.74 -4.29 16.85
C ALA A 13 -5.82 -5.49 17.80
N ILE A 14 -6.38 -6.62 17.36
CA ILE A 14 -6.64 -7.79 18.23
C ILE A 14 -5.77 -9.01 17.90
N ILE A 15 -4.81 -8.88 16.98
CA ILE A 15 -3.85 -9.95 16.72
C ILE A 15 -2.75 -9.98 17.80
N GLU A 16 -1.85 -10.95 17.74
CA GLU A 16 -0.62 -10.93 18.54
C GLU A 16 0.49 -10.22 17.76
N PRO A 17 1.20 -9.26 18.38
CA PRO A 17 2.36 -8.63 17.75
C PRO A 17 3.54 -9.61 17.73
N ASP A 18 4.32 -9.60 16.66
CA ASP A 18 5.54 -10.39 16.55
C ASP A 18 6.76 -9.57 17.01
N SER A 19 6.95 -9.50 18.32
CA SER A 19 8.07 -8.78 18.96
C SER A 19 9.46 -9.30 18.56
N SER A 20 9.54 -10.47 17.92
CA SER A 20 10.79 -11.02 17.40
C SER A 20 11.27 -10.33 16.12
N LEU A 21 10.38 -9.60 15.42
CA LEU A 21 10.73 -8.89 14.19
C LEU A 21 11.78 -7.82 14.47
N LYS A 22 12.85 -7.84 13.66
CA LYS A 22 13.89 -6.80 13.61
C LYS A 22 14.02 -6.19 12.22
N LYS A 23 13.79 -7.00 11.19
CA LYS A 23 13.76 -6.59 9.79
C LYS A 23 12.51 -7.15 9.14
N ILE A 24 11.94 -6.40 8.22
CA ILE A 24 10.81 -6.84 7.42
C ILE A 24 11.01 -6.50 5.95
N ASN A 25 10.38 -7.28 5.07
CA ASN A 25 10.13 -6.85 3.71
C ASN A 25 8.65 -6.49 3.57
N ILE A 26 8.40 -5.53 2.68
CA ILE A 26 7.06 -5.04 2.40
C ILE A 26 6.76 -5.25 0.93
N LYS A 27 5.62 -5.87 0.65
CA LYS A 27 5.11 -6.15 -0.70
C LYS A 27 3.74 -5.53 -0.88
N LEU A 28 3.44 -5.08 -2.09
CA LEU A 28 2.09 -4.74 -2.52
C LEU A 28 1.46 -5.97 -3.16
N ASN A 29 0.58 -6.64 -2.42
CA ASN A 29 -0.10 -7.86 -2.87
C ASN A 29 -1.33 -7.54 -3.72
N ARG A 30 -2.00 -6.41 -3.45
CA ARG A 30 -3.15 -5.96 -4.21
C ARG A 30 -3.34 -4.46 -4.09
N LEU A 31 -3.85 -3.86 -5.18
CA LEU A 31 -4.41 -2.51 -5.20
C LEU A 31 -5.74 -2.61 -5.96
N PHE A 32 -6.85 -2.47 -5.25
CA PHE A 32 -8.20 -2.54 -5.79
C PHE A 32 -8.88 -1.17 -5.72
N ILE A 33 -9.50 -0.79 -6.82
CA ILE A 33 -10.24 0.46 -6.93
C ILE A 33 -11.70 0.12 -7.14
N LYS A 34 -12.54 0.48 -6.16
CA LYS A 34 -13.99 0.46 -6.34
C LYS A 34 -14.37 1.55 -7.34
N GLU A 35 -14.04 2.79 -7.03
CA GLU A 35 -14.38 3.94 -7.86
C GLU A 35 -13.48 5.14 -7.58
N TYR A 36 -12.94 5.73 -8.64
CA TYR A 36 -12.19 6.99 -8.65
C TYR A 36 -12.91 8.05 -9.51
N PRO A 37 -12.76 9.35 -9.21
CA PRO A 37 -13.49 10.40 -9.91
C PRO A 37 -13.07 10.54 -11.38
N GLY A 38 -14.01 10.39 -12.32
CA GLY A 38 -13.76 10.55 -13.75
C GLY A 38 -14.36 9.43 -14.60
N GLY A 39 -13.64 9.05 -15.67
CA GLY A 39 -14.04 7.92 -16.53
C GLY A 39 -13.81 6.58 -15.85
N LYS A 40 -14.01 5.48 -16.59
CA LYS A 40 -13.86 4.11 -16.04
C LYS A 40 -12.42 3.66 -15.87
N SER A 41 -11.45 4.30 -16.54
CA SER A 41 -10.03 3.92 -16.51
C SER A 41 -9.21 5.07 -15.94
N HIS A 42 -8.30 4.74 -15.04
CA HIS A 42 -7.51 5.72 -14.28
C HIS A 42 -6.03 5.44 -14.41
N THR A 43 -5.24 6.51 -14.54
CA THR A 43 -3.80 6.46 -14.30
C THR A 43 -3.58 6.87 -12.85
N ILE A 44 -3.11 5.95 -12.02
CA ILE A 44 -2.97 6.15 -10.58
C ILE A 44 -1.50 6.19 -10.25
N LEU A 45 -1.06 7.31 -9.66
CA LEU A 45 0.22 7.38 -8.98
C LEU A 45 0.04 6.86 -7.55
N PHE A 46 0.57 5.67 -7.29
CA PHE A 46 0.65 5.06 -5.96
C PHE A 46 1.94 5.54 -5.29
N ASN A 47 1.82 6.18 -4.14
CA ASN A 47 2.94 6.60 -3.30
C ASN A 47 2.83 5.91 -1.94
N PHE A 48 3.94 5.32 -1.51
CA PHE A 48 4.04 4.67 -0.22
C PHE A 48 5.31 5.11 0.48
N TYR A 49 5.20 5.34 1.78
CA TYR A 49 6.22 5.92 2.61
C TYR A 49 6.27 5.18 3.94
N THR A 50 7.49 5.01 4.45
CA THR A 50 7.70 4.57 5.83
C THR A 50 9.07 5.03 6.32
N GLU A 51 9.44 4.56 7.50
CA GLU A 51 10.71 4.85 8.14
C GLU A 51 11.58 3.59 8.22
N ASN A 52 12.89 3.75 8.07
CA ASN A 52 13.88 2.70 8.21
C ASN A 52 14.84 3.08 9.34
N LYS A 53 15.03 2.22 10.34
CA LYS A 53 15.99 2.46 11.41
C LYS A 53 17.42 2.24 10.92
N ILE A 54 18.30 3.22 11.10
CA ILE A 54 19.72 3.06 10.79
C ILE A 54 20.40 2.49 12.04
N GLU A 55 20.67 1.17 12.02
CA GLU A 55 21.21 0.39 13.15
C GLU A 55 22.42 1.05 13.83
N LYS A 56 23.29 1.70 13.05
CA LYS A 56 24.57 2.25 13.54
C LYS A 56 24.47 3.59 14.27
N ILE A 57 23.41 4.36 14.06
CA ILE A 57 23.34 5.78 14.51
C ILE A 57 22.00 6.15 15.17
N ASP A 58 21.22 5.15 15.61
CA ASP A 58 19.88 5.29 16.23
C ASP A 58 19.01 6.41 15.62
N ARG A 59 19.06 6.50 14.30
CA ARG A 59 18.34 7.50 13.51
C ARG A 59 17.35 6.80 12.60
N LYS A 60 16.19 7.43 12.39
CA LYS A 60 15.24 7.01 11.36
C LYS A 60 15.48 7.75 10.05
N GLU A 61 15.45 6.99 8.97
CA GLU A 61 15.51 7.46 7.60
C GLU A 61 14.13 7.31 6.95
N LYS A 62 13.75 8.30 6.14
CA LYS A 62 12.53 8.29 5.36
C LYS A 62 12.74 7.53 4.06
N VAL A 63 11.95 6.48 3.84
CA VAL A 63 12.01 5.68 2.61
C VAL A 63 10.72 5.80 1.81
N HIS A 64 10.83 5.81 0.49
CA HIS A 64 9.73 6.08 -0.41
C HIS A 64 9.69 5.07 -1.55
N PHE A 65 8.47 4.69 -1.93
CA PHE A 65 8.18 3.88 -3.09
C PHE A 65 7.07 4.55 -3.89
N ASN A 66 7.23 4.56 -5.21
CA ASN A 66 6.21 5.05 -6.11
C ASN A 66 6.06 4.14 -7.33
N GLN A 67 4.83 3.96 -7.76
CA GLN A 67 4.54 3.21 -8.98
C GLN A 67 3.29 3.77 -9.65
N ILE A 68 3.27 3.73 -10.97
CA ILE A 68 2.09 4.11 -11.75
C ILE A 68 1.34 2.85 -12.14
N TYR A 69 0.03 2.87 -11.94
CA TYR A 69 -0.87 1.81 -12.36
C TYR A 69 -1.96 2.34 -13.28
N GLN A 70 -2.37 1.52 -14.23
CA GLN A 70 -3.59 1.73 -15.00
C GLN A 70 -4.64 0.75 -14.50
N ILE A 71 -5.73 1.27 -13.94
CA ILE A 71 -6.76 0.45 -13.28
C ILE A 71 -8.14 0.96 -13.69
N GLN A 72 -9.06 0.03 -13.91
CA GLN A 72 -10.47 0.35 -14.13
C GLN A 72 -11.24 0.40 -12.80
N ASN A 73 -12.37 1.12 -12.76
CA ASN A 73 -13.32 0.98 -11.66
C ASN A 73 -13.72 -0.48 -11.49
N GLU A 74 -13.91 -0.89 -10.23
CA GLU A 74 -14.17 -2.27 -9.81
C GLU A 74 -13.06 -3.27 -10.19
N GLY A 75 -11.87 -2.75 -10.52
CA GLY A 75 -10.71 -3.51 -10.96
C GLY A 75 -9.57 -3.53 -9.95
N SER A 76 -8.58 -4.37 -10.23
CA SER A 76 -7.30 -4.37 -9.51
C SER A 76 -6.15 -4.07 -10.46
N ALA A 77 -5.08 -3.47 -9.94
CA ALA A 77 -3.81 -3.44 -10.65
C ALA A 77 -3.34 -4.87 -10.96
N PRO A 78 -2.68 -5.11 -12.11
CA PRO A 78 -2.13 -6.41 -12.47
C PRO A 78 -0.84 -6.68 -11.69
N ILE A 79 -0.95 -6.79 -10.36
CA ILE A 79 0.16 -6.99 -9.44
C ILE A 79 -0.05 -8.23 -8.59
N ASP A 80 1.08 -8.87 -8.27
CA ASP A 80 1.14 -9.98 -7.35
C ASP A 80 2.48 -9.93 -6.60
N GLY A 81 2.44 -9.51 -5.33
CA GLY A 81 3.63 -9.47 -4.47
C GLY A 81 4.73 -8.52 -4.94
N VAL A 82 4.38 -7.36 -5.52
CA VAL A 82 5.38 -6.37 -5.96
C VAL A 82 6.18 -5.88 -4.76
N GLN A 83 7.49 -6.08 -4.77
CA GLN A 83 8.37 -5.64 -3.68
C GLN A 83 8.36 -4.12 -3.57
N ILE A 84 7.95 -3.58 -2.42
CA ILE A 84 8.05 -2.16 -2.09
C ILE A 84 9.40 -1.89 -1.44
N PHE A 85 9.70 -2.58 -0.34
CA PHE A 85 10.96 -2.41 0.41
C PHE A 85 11.52 -3.75 0.88
N ASN A 86 12.84 -3.90 0.88
CA ASN A 86 13.54 -5.11 1.30
C ASN A 86 14.40 -4.79 2.53
N ASN A 87 14.37 -5.67 3.53
CA ASN A 87 15.15 -5.58 4.77
C ASN A 87 15.03 -4.23 5.51
N LEU A 88 13.82 -3.69 5.63
CA LEU A 88 13.59 -2.50 6.46
C LEU A 88 13.85 -2.84 7.92
N ASN A 89 14.72 -2.06 8.56
CA ASN A 89 14.98 -2.20 9.98
C ASN A 89 13.86 -1.53 10.77
N LEU A 90 13.27 -2.29 11.69
CA LEU A 90 12.21 -1.81 12.55
C LEU A 90 12.74 -0.96 13.69
N ASP A 91 11.95 0.01 14.11
CA ASP A 91 12.13 0.60 15.42
C ASP A 91 11.52 -0.30 16.52
N GLN A 92 11.92 -0.09 17.78
CA GLN A 92 11.42 -0.88 18.90
C GLN A 92 9.90 -0.78 19.05
N MET A 93 9.32 0.36 18.66
CA MET A 93 7.87 0.58 18.72
C MET A 93 7.12 -0.04 17.52
N GLY A 94 7.78 -0.24 16.37
CA GLY A 94 7.15 -0.65 15.11
C GLY A 94 7.42 0.33 13.96
N LEU A 95 6.43 0.54 13.09
CA LEU A 95 6.53 1.41 11.91
C LEU A 95 5.29 2.26 11.68
N ILE A 96 5.49 3.45 11.11
CA ILE A 96 4.43 4.28 10.57
C ILE A 96 4.48 4.18 9.05
N PHE A 97 3.32 3.96 8.45
CA PHE A 97 3.10 3.94 7.02
C PHE A 97 2.31 5.17 6.61
N LYS A 98 2.73 5.81 5.53
CA LYS A 98 1.91 6.78 4.81
C LYS A 98 1.66 6.28 3.40
N PHE A 99 0.39 6.29 3.01
CA PHE A 99 -0.05 5.94 1.68
C PHE A 99 -0.75 7.13 1.05
N THR A 100 -0.52 7.33 -0.25
CA THR A 100 -1.29 8.27 -1.03
C THR A 100 -1.53 7.70 -2.42
N SER A 101 -2.75 7.86 -2.93
CA SER A 101 -3.06 7.63 -4.33
C SER A 101 -3.56 8.90 -4.99
N ILE A 102 -3.07 9.15 -6.19
CA ILE A 102 -3.44 10.32 -6.98
C ILE A 102 -4.00 9.82 -8.31
N ASN A 103 -5.23 10.20 -8.63
CA ASN A 103 -5.79 10.05 -9.96
C ASN A 103 -5.20 11.14 -10.87
N VAL A 104 -4.37 10.74 -11.83
CA VAL A 104 -3.66 11.63 -12.75
C VAL A 104 -4.44 11.71 -14.05
N LYS A 105 -5.17 12.82 -14.22
CA LYS A 105 -6.07 13.03 -15.36
C LYS A 105 -5.49 13.98 -16.40
N ASP A 106 -4.50 14.79 -16.04
CA ASP A 106 -3.85 15.66 -17.02
C ASP A 106 -2.93 14.85 -17.94
N GLU A 107 -3.11 15.01 -19.25
CA GLU A 107 -2.36 14.25 -20.27
C GLU A 107 -0.85 14.55 -20.25
N LYS A 108 -0.45 15.79 -19.90
CA LYS A 108 0.97 16.16 -19.81
C LYS A 108 1.60 15.48 -18.61
N ASP A 109 0.91 15.44 -17.48
CA ASP A 109 1.37 14.72 -16.29
C ASP A 109 1.41 13.21 -16.52
N GLN A 110 0.42 12.63 -17.23
CA GLN A 110 0.47 11.23 -17.65
C GLN A 110 1.68 10.95 -18.56
N THR A 111 1.99 11.85 -19.49
CA THR A 111 3.15 11.71 -20.39
C THR A 111 4.46 11.83 -19.62
N PHE A 112 4.58 12.81 -18.73
CA PHE A 112 5.72 12.95 -17.83
C PHE A 112 5.94 11.71 -16.98
N LEU A 113 4.87 11.16 -16.38
CA LEU A 113 4.90 9.92 -15.62
C LEU A 113 5.34 8.72 -16.47
N LYS A 114 4.85 8.59 -17.70
CA LYS A 114 5.29 7.53 -18.62
C LYS A 114 6.79 7.63 -18.93
N THR A 115 7.30 8.85 -19.14
CA THR A 115 8.74 9.09 -19.36
C THR A 115 9.56 8.67 -18.13
N LEU A 116 9.14 9.07 -16.92
CA LEU A 116 9.80 8.66 -15.68
C LEU A 116 9.79 7.14 -15.46
N ASN A 117 8.70 6.49 -15.88
CA ASN A 117 8.53 5.04 -15.73
C ASN A 117 9.32 4.24 -16.79
N SER A 118 10.01 4.91 -17.72
CA SER A 118 10.81 4.26 -18.76
C SER A 118 11.97 3.46 -18.14
N ASN A 119 12.27 2.32 -18.76
CA ASN A 119 13.30 1.40 -18.27
C ASN A 119 14.67 2.09 -18.17
N THR A 120 14.98 3.04 -19.05
CA THR A 120 16.24 3.79 -19.05
C THR A 120 16.40 4.65 -17.79
N ILE A 121 15.36 5.36 -17.37
CA ILE A 121 15.41 6.19 -16.16
C ILE A 121 15.43 5.32 -14.91
N LYS A 122 14.63 4.23 -14.88
CA LYS A 122 14.66 3.25 -13.79
C LYS A 122 16.03 2.61 -13.59
N MET A 123 16.69 2.23 -14.69
CA MET A 123 18.06 1.68 -14.65
C MET A 123 19.07 2.73 -14.17
N GLY A 124 18.96 3.98 -14.65
CA GLY A 124 19.82 5.08 -14.20
C GLY A 124 19.70 5.39 -12.71
N ILE A 125 18.47 5.44 -12.17
CA ILE A 125 18.21 5.62 -10.73
C ILE A 125 18.64 4.39 -9.92
N GLY A 126 18.41 3.18 -10.46
CA GLY A 126 18.82 1.92 -9.83
C GLY A 126 20.33 1.81 -9.63
N LEU A 127 21.14 2.27 -10.59
CA LEU A 127 22.60 2.26 -10.49
C LEU A 127 23.13 3.18 -9.37
N LEU A 128 22.46 4.31 -9.08
CA LEU A 128 22.84 5.23 -8.00
C LEU A 128 22.56 4.63 -6.60
N SER A 129 21.61 3.71 -6.49
CA SER A 129 21.22 3.09 -5.21
C SER A 129 22.16 1.98 -4.72
N ILE A 130 23.06 1.49 -5.58
CA ILE A 130 23.96 0.36 -5.27
C ILE A 130 25.19 0.82 -4.45
N ILE A 131 25.46 2.12 -4.34
CA ILE A 131 26.72 2.69 -3.82
C ILE A 131 26.58 3.28 -2.38
N GLN A 132 25.86 2.64 -1.44
CA GLN A 132 25.78 3.03 0.00
C GLN A 132 24.84 4.23 0.36
N PRO A 133 24.46 4.45 1.65
CA PRO A 133 23.13 4.91 2.08
C PRO A 133 22.91 6.40 1.87
N ALA A 134 22.32 6.73 0.73
CA ALA A 134 21.88 8.08 0.38
C ALA A 134 20.40 8.11 -0.03
N ILE A 135 19.56 7.33 0.66
CA ILE A 135 18.11 7.23 0.36
C ILE A 135 17.40 8.59 0.53
N SER A 136 18.00 9.55 1.23
CA SER A 136 17.50 10.93 1.36
C SER A 136 17.31 11.67 0.01
N ILE A 137 18.17 11.48 -0.99
CA ILE A 137 18.08 12.23 -2.26
C ILE A 137 16.94 11.68 -3.15
N ILE A 138 16.68 10.37 -3.10
CA ILE A 138 15.59 9.74 -3.85
C ILE A 138 14.24 10.09 -3.20
N ALA A 139 14.18 10.16 -1.87
CA ALA A 139 13.00 10.57 -1.13
C ALA A 139 12.49 11.97 -1.51
N GLU A 140 13.38 12.97 -1.57
CA GLU A 140 13.02 14.34 -1.94
C GLU A 140 12.52 14.44 -3.40
N PHE A 141 13.14 13.71 -4.33
CA PHE A 141 12.70 13.65 -5.72
C PHE A 141 11.28 13.11 -5.85
N VAL A 142 10.94 12.04 -5.12
CA VAL A 142 9.61 11.42 -5.13
C VAL A 142 8.54 12.34 -4.52
N ILE A 143 8.86 12.99 -3.40
CA ILE A 143 7.99 14.01 -2.80
C ILE A 143 7.73 15.16 -3.78
N ASN A 144 8.77 15.58 -4.51
CA ASN A 144 8.67 16.67 -5.48
C ASN A 144 7.90 16.27 -6.74
N ILE A 145 7.93 15.01 -7.19
CA ILE A 145 7.04 14.51 -8.26
C ILE A 145 5.58 14.58 -7.83
N GLY A 146 5.27 14.05 -6.64
CA GLY A 146 3.90 14.10 -6.10
C GLY A 146 3.40 15.54 -5.96
N ARG A 147 4.24 16.44 -5.43
CA ARG A 147 3.94 17.89 -5.36
C ARG A 147 3.80 18.51 -6.74
N ALA A 148 4.69 18.24 -7.68
CA ALA A 148 4.62 18.81 -9.03
C ALA A 148 3.32 18.41 -9.74
N ILE A 149 2.93 17.13 -9.65
CA ILE A 149 1.70 16.61 -10.26
C ILE A 149 0.45 17.18 -9.59
N LEU A 150 0.47 17.38 -8.27
CA LEU A 150 -0.67 17.93 -7.54
C LEU A 150 -0.77 19.46 -7.66
N ASN A 151 0.36 20.17 -7.62
CA ASN A 151 0.41 21.62 -7.63
C ASN A 151 0.15 22.20 -9.02
N ASN A 152 0.46 21.46 -10.09
CA ASN A 152 0.41 22.06 -11.41
C ASN A 152 -1.02 22.24 -11.96
N ARG A 153 -2.04 21.43 -11.61
CA ARG A 153 -3.32 21.43 -12.36
C ARG A 153 -4.53 20.92 -11.57
N ASN A 154 -5.64 21.66 -11.63
CA ASN A 154 -6.97 21.35 -11.04
C ASN A 154 -7.60 19.99 -11.44
N LYS A 155 -6.98 19.25 -12.37
CA LYS A 155 -7.50 17.98 -12.92
C LYS A 155 -7.03 16.75 -12.15
N ASN A 156 -5.83 16.78 -11.55
CA ASN A 156 -5.32 15.67 -10.75
C ASN A 156 -5.95 15.73 -9.36
N ARG A 157 -6.36 14.57 -8.84
CA ARG A 157 -7.04 14.51 -7.54
C ARG A 157 -6.39 13.45 -6.67
N ARG A 158 -6.02 13.83 -5.45
CA ARG A 158 -5.71 12.86 -4.41
C ARG A 158 -7.02 12.16 -4.03
N VAL A 159 -7.01 10.84 -4.04
CA VAL A 159 -8.22 10.03 -3.77
C VAL A 159 -8.12 9.34 -2.42
N GLN A 160 -6.93 8.82 -2.10
CA GLN A 160 -6.66 8.19 -0.81
C GLN A 160 -5.44 8.84 -0.17
N GLU A 161 -5.53 9.09 1.14
CA GLU A 161 -4.40 9.50 1.99
C GLU A 161 -4.62 8.89 3.37
N TYR A 162 -3.72 8.01 3.80
CA TYR A 162 -3.72 7.48 5.16
C TYR A 162 -2.35 7.58 5.76
N GLU A 163 -2.34 7.75 7.07
CA GLU A 163 -1.21 7.49 7.93
C GLU A 163 -1.67 6.48 8.97
N PHE A 164 -0.95 5.39 9.12
CA PHE A 164 -1.27 4.34 10.09
C PHE A 164 0.00 3.72 10.63
N GLY A 165 0.01 3.39 11.92
CA GLY A 165 1.11 2.68 12.56
C GLY A 165 0.79 1.20 12.75
N LEU A 166 1.80 0.34 12.58
CA LEU A 166 1.79 -1.05 13.04
C LEU A 166 2.85 -1.20 14.12
N TYR A 167 2.44 -1.64 15.31
CA TYR A 167 3.25 -1.59 16.52
C TYR A 167 3.62 -2.98 17.05
N LEU A 168 4.79 -3.10 17.67
CA LEU A 168 5.27 -4.35 18.27
C LEU A 168 4.81 -4.53 19.73
N ASP A 169 4.03 -3.59 20.25
CA ASP A 169 3.45 -3.63 21.58
C ASP A 169 2.06 -4.28 21.61
N ASN A 170 1.57 -4.54 22.82
CA ASN A 170 0.28 -5.17 23.08
C ASN A 170 -0.83 -4.16 23.42
N SER A 171 -0.67 -2.88 23.07
CA SER A 171 -1.71 -1.89 23.30
C SER A 171 -3.00 -2.28 22.57
N SER A 172 -4.15 -2.05 23.22
CA SER A 172 -5.47 -2.34 22.65
C SER A 172 -5.89 -1.35 21.57
N ASP A 173 -5.29 -0.16 21.57
CA ASP A 173 -5.75 0.99 20.80
C ASP A 173 -4.90 1.21 19.53
N THR A 174 -3.92 0.36 19.31
CA THR A 174 -3.00 0.42 18.16
C THR A 174 -3.16 -0.82 17.29
N TYR A 175 -2.86 -0.68 16.00
CA TYR A 175 -2.74 -1.86 15.13
C TYR A 175 -1.40 -2.52 15.37
N LYS A 176 -1.38 -3.85 15.39
CA LYS A 176 -0.20 -4.63 15.74
C LYS A 176 0.55 -5.11 14.51
N LEU A 177 1.87 -5.21 14.63
CA LEU A 177 2.78 -5.67 13.60
C LEU A 177 3.15 -7.13 13.83
N SER A 178 2.89 -7.94 12.82
CA SER A 178 3.21 -9.37 12.72
C SER A 178 3.37 -9.76 11.25
N LYS A 179 4.01 -10.90 10.97
CA LYS A 179 4.11 -11.42 9.59
C LYS A 179 2.73 -11.76 9.06
N GLY A 180 2.47 -11.42 7.81
CA GLY A 180 1.19 -11.72 7.16
C GLY A 180 0.78 -10.70 6.13
N SER A 181 -0.52 -10.72 5.79
CA SER A 181 -1.12 -9.77 4.86
C SER A 181 -2.07 -8.83 5.59
N TYR A 182 -1.87 -7.52 5.40
CA TYR A 182 -2.69 -6.46 5.96
C TYR A 182 -3.59 -5.92 4.86
N VAL A 183 -4.90 -5.92 5.10
CA VAL A 183 -5.88 -5.30 4.21
C VAL A 183 -6.21 -3.92 4.75
N ILE A 184 -5.95 -2.88 3.96
CA ILE A 184 -6.21 -1.49 4.32
C ILE A 184 -7.37 -0.99 3.46
N VAL A 185 -8.46 -0.59 4.11
CA VAL A 185 -9.72 -0.18 3.47
C VAL A 185 -10.04 1.25 3.87
N GLN A 186 -10.41 2.07 2.88
CA GLN A 186 -10.98 3.39 3.14
C GLN A 186 -12.47 3.30 3.33
N VAL A 187 -12.93 3.46 4.57
CA VAL A 187 -14.37 3.54 4.86
C VAL A 187 -14.80 5.00 5.04
N PRO A 188 -15.98 5.40 4.55
CA PRO A 188 -16.55 6.71 4.86
C PRO A 188 -16.75 6.89 6.37
N GLU A 189 -16.62 8.13 6.84
CA GLU A 189 -16.89 8.48 8.24
C GLU A 189 -18.30 8.05 8.66
N GLY A 190 -18.44 7.55 9.89
CA GLY A 190 -19.71 7.01 10.41
C GLY A 190 -20.05 5.60 9.94
N THR A 191 -19.28 5.01 9.02
CA THR A 191 -19.45 3.60 8.62
C THR A 191 -18.95 2.67 9.72
N ILE A 192 -19.83 1.83 10.26
CA ILE A 192 -19.43 0.74 11.15
C ILE A 192 -18.78 -0.35 10.30
N TRP A 193 -17.47 -0.56 10.48
CA TRP A 193 -16.71 -1.58 9.77
C TRP A 193 -16.38 -2.75 10.69
N ASP A 194 -16.80 -3.95 10.30
CA ASP A 194 -16.56 -5.19 11.05
C ASP A 194 -15.77 -6.19 10.20
N TRP A 195 -14.50 -6.38 10.55
CA TRP A 195 -13.62 -7.35 9.90
C TRP A 195 -14.10 -8.80 10.03
N GLY A 196 -14.87 -9.13 11.08
CA GLY A 196 -15.42 -10.46 11.31
C GLY A 196 -16.41 -10.92 10.24
N GLN A 197 -16.92 -10.01 9.41
CA GLN A 197 -17.80 -10.31 8.28
C GLN A 197 -17.04 -10.66 6.99
N TRP A 198 -15.71 -10.56 6.97
CA TRP A 198 -14.92 -10.72 5.77
C TRP A 198 -14.00 -11.92 5.85
N ILE A 199 -13.79 -12.57 4.71
CA ILE A 199 -12.93 -13.73 4.54
C ILE A 199 -12.07 -13.56 3.30
N TYR A 200 -10.84 -14.04 3.38
CA TYR A 200 -9.99 -14.22 2.22
C TYR A 200 -10.13 -15.64 1.68
N VAL A 201 -10.33 -15.75 0.36
CA VAL A 201 -10.51 -17.01 -0.34
C VAL A 201 -9.27 -17.24 -1.21
N PRO A 202 -8.30 -18.07 -0.78
CA PRO A 202 -6.99 -18.15 -1.43
C PRO A 202 -7.05 -18.57 -2.89
N HIS A 203 -7.89 -19.56 -3.22
CA HIS A 203 -8.02 -20.07 -4.58
C HIS A 203 -8.65 -19.04 -5.55
N LEU A 204 -9.51 -18.14 -5.04
CA LEU A 204 -10.04 -17.01 -5.83
C LEU A 204 -9.14 -15.78 -5.75
N ARG A 205 -8.19 -15.77 -4.80
CA ARG A 205 -7.44 -14.59 -4.37
C ARG A 205 -8.35 -13.39 -4.13
N ARG A 206 -9.50 -13.59 -3.48
CA ARG A 206 -10.51 -12.54 -3.28
C ARG A 206 -10.88 -12.41 -1.82
N ILE A 207 -11.21 -11.19 -1.43
CA ILE A 207 -11.84 -10.93 -0.14
C ILE A 207 -13.33 -10.86 -0.42
N LEU A 208 -14.08 -11.70 0.27
CA LEU A 208 -15.53 -11.81 0.17
C LEU A 208 -16.17 -11.55 1.52
N ARG A 209 -17.43 -11.14 1.49
CA ARG A 209 -18.27 -11.14 2.68
C ARG A 209 -18.69 -12.58 3.00
N LYS A 210 -18.64 -12.97 4.28
CA LYS A 210 -18.98 -14.33 4.76
C LYS A 210 -20.38 -14.77 4.30
N SER A 211 -21.38 -13.89 4.40
CA SER A 211 -22.76 -14.16 3.98
C SER A 211 -22.90 -14.42 2.48
N GLU A 212 -21.99 -13.89 1.67
CA GLU A 212 -22.00 -13.96 0.21
C GLU A 212 -20.99 -14.99 -0.34
N TYR A 213 -20.42 -15.82 0.53
CA TYR A 213 -19.42 -16.79 0.12
C TYR A 213 -19.92 -17.72 -0.98
N SER A 214 -21.14 -18.25 -0.82
CA SER A 214 -21.79 -19.13 -1.80
C SER A 214 -22.07 -18.44 -3.14
N SER A 215 -22.30 -17.13 -3.14
CA SER A 215 -22.59 -16.35 -4.35
C SER A 215 -21.33 -15.91 -5.08
N LYS A 216 -20.17 -15.88 -4.39
CA LYS A 216 -18.85 -15.42 -4.88
C LYS A 216 -18.87 -13.99 -5.46
N LYS A 217 -19.89 -13.18 -5.12
CA LYS A 217 -20.21 -11.90 -5.80
C LYS A 217 -19.76 -10.64 -5.06
N GLU A 218 -19.82 -10.59 -3.74
CA GLU A 218 -19.51 -9.35 -3.00
C GLU A 218 -18.03 -9.23 -2.66
N VAL A 219 -17.37 -8.22 -3.24
CA VAL A 219 -16.04 -7.74 -2.84
C VAL A 219 -16.19 -6.52 -1.94
N ILE A 220 -15.16 -6.21 -1.13
CA ILE A 220 -15.10 -4.97 -0.32
C ILE A 220 -15.60 -3.78 -1.17
N PRO A 221 -16.67 -3.06 -0.74
CA PRO A 221 -17.34 -2.05 -1.55
C PRO A 221 -16.59 -0.70 -1.54
N PHE A 222 -15.29 -0.72 -1.30
CA PHE A 222 -14.44 0.44 -1.10
C PHE A 222 -13.08 0.26 -1.77
N ASN A 223 -12.35 1.36 -1.94
CA ASN A 223 -10.97 1.32 -2.38
C ASN A 223 -10.12 0.67 -1.28
N TYR A 224 -9.29 -0.30 -1.64
CA TYR A 224 -8.44 -0.99 -0.70
C TYR A 224 -7.14 -1.45 -1.34
N PHE A 225 -6.14 -1.69 -0.50
CA PHE A 225 -4.90 -2.33 -0.90
C PHE A 225 -4.49 -3.35 0.14
N VAL A 226 -3.64 -4.30 -0.28
CA VAL A 226 -3.13 -5.36 0.58
C VAL A 226 -1.62 -5.29 0.61
N LEU A 227 -1.06 -5.17 1.80
CA LEU A 227 0.38 -5.25 2.03
C LEU A 227 0.76 -6.63 2.54
N GLY A 228 1.81 -7.22 1.99
CA GLY A 228 2.49 -8.37 2.59
C GLY A 228 3.65 -7.90 3.45
N VAL A 229 3.80 -8.48 4.64
CA VAL A 229 4.90 -8.27 5.58
C VAL A 229 5.53 -9.63 5.88
N ASP A 230 6.83 -9.78 5.64
CA ASP A 230 7.61 -11.01 5.90
C ASP A 230 8.99 -10.76 6.51
#